data_AF-A0A969V033-F1
#
_entry.id   AF-A0A969V033-F1
#
_cell.length_a   1.000
_cell.length_b   1.000
_cell.length_c   1.000
_cell.angle_alpha   90.00
_cell.angle_beta   90.00
_cell.angle_gamma   90.00
#
_symmetry.space_group_name_H-M   'P 1'
#
loop_
_entity.id
_entity.type
_entity.pdbx_description
1 polymer ?
#
loop_
_entity_poly.entity_id
_entity_poly.type
_entity_poly.pdbx_seq_one_letter_code
_entity_poly.pdbx_strand_id
1 'polypeptide(L)'
;MIAHKRRVVITAERAEYVGLANVETKYKGIYKVLTYQNKGRWKAHFTVPAHAGLNVKTSDINIESAYVAMGISDLRGLVGLPTITWQGSAVNVANGSRLDQFASGLNAIVGDVNSSGAKQYDVEIDLSLNGSNTISFVPFGTLTTVALQSSWPHPNLAVNIYRSPRQ
;
A
#
# COMPACT_ATOMS: atom_id res chain seq x y z
N MET A 1 -15.51 25.21 22.90
CA MET A 1 -14.23 24.56 22.53
C MET A 1 -14.34 24.11 21.08
N ILE A 2 -13.43 24.53 20.21
CA ILE A 2 -13.44 24.17 18.79
C ILE A 2 -12.54 22.94 18.63
N ALA A 3 -13.14 21.77 18.38
CA ALA A 3 -12.40 20.56 18.06
C ALA A 3 -11.80 20.69 16.65
N HIS A 4 -10.48 20.62 16.54
CA HIS A 4 -9.79 20.66 15.25
C HIS A 4 -9.55 19.24 14.77
N LYS A 5 -10.19 18.85 13.66
CA LYS A 5 -9.94 17.55 13.03
C LYS A 5 -8.66 17.63 12.21
N ARG A 6 -7.63 16.90 12.64
CA ARG A 6 -6.36 16.79 11.92
C ARG A 6 -6.13 15.34 11.51
N ARG A 7 -5.67 15.13 10.27
CA ARG A 7 -5.17 13.82 9.84
C ARG A 7 -3.66 13.78 10.02
N VAL A 8 -3.18 12.68 10.60
CA VAL A 8 -1.75 12.36 10.67
C VAL A 8 -1.52 11.14 9.79
N VAL A 9 -0.52 11.21 8.91
CA VAL A 9 -0.11 10.10 8.07
C VAL A 9 1.21 9.58 8.61
N ILE A 10 1.27 8.28 8.89
CA ILE A 10 2.47 7.60 9.37
C ILE A 10 2.91 6.64 8.27
N THR A 11 4.15 6.81 7.83
CA THR A 11 4.78 5.96 6.82
C THR A 11 5.40 4.73 7.46
N ALA A 12 5.49 3.63 6.71
CA ALA A 12 6.17 2.44 7.19
C ALA A 12 7.67 2.71 7.38
N GLU A 13 8.31 2.12 8.38
CA GLU A 13 9.77 2.14 8.48
C GLU A 13 10.39 1.18 7.48
N ARG A 14 9.78 0.00 7.33
CA ARG A 14 10.19 -1.04 6.38
C ARG A 14 8.98 -1.53 5.61
N ALA A 15 9.13 -1.66 4.30
CA ALA A 15 8.15 -2.26 3.42
C ALA A 15 8.84 -3.29 2.52
N GLU A 16 8.32 -4.50 2.50
CA GLU A 16 8.84 -5.60 1.68
C GLU A 16 7.76 -6.08 0.75
N TYR A 17 8.11 -6.21 -0.51
CA TYR A 17 7.25 -6.77 -1.54
C TYR A 17 7.87 -8.04 -2.10
N VAL A 18 7.08 -9.11 -2.14
CA VAL A 18 7.42 -10.35 -2.85
C VAL A 18 6.30 -10.66 -3.82
N GLY A 19 6.63 -10.91 -5.08
CA GLY A 19 5.62 -11.27 -6.06
C GLY A 19 6.13 -11.98 -7.30
N LEU A 20 5.16 -12.56 -8.01
CA LEU A 20 5.34 -13.17 -9.32
C LEU A 20 4.64 -12.30 -10.36
N ALA A 21 5.26 -12.11 -11.53
CA ALA A 21 4.67 -11.46 -12.69
C ALA A 21 4.71 -12.40 -13.90
N ASN A 22 3.59 -13.06 -14.16
CA ASN A 22 3.42 -13.92 -15.32
C ASN A 22 3.05 -13.07 -16.52
N VAL A 23 3.91 -13.04 -17.53
CA VAL A 23 3.70 -12.22 -18.73
C VAL A 23 3.18 -13.08 -19.88
N GLU A 24 2.11 -12.61 -20.49
CA GLU A 24 1.43 -13.23 -21.63
C GLU A 24 1.40 -12.26 -22.81
N THR A 25 1.59 -12.80 -24.00
CA THR A 25 1.31 -12.06 -25.25
C THR A 25 -0.14 -12.29 -25.66
N LYS A 26 -0.89 -11.20 -25.82
CA LYS A 26 -2.23 -11.24 -26.42
C LYS A 26 -2.22 -10.59 -27.81
N TYR A 27 -2.95 -11.20 -28.74
CA TYR A 27 -3.12 -10.71 -30.10
C TYR A 27 -4.50 -10.05 -30.24
N LYS A 28 -4.53 -8.84 -30.81
CA LYS A 28 -5.76 -8.18 -31.26
C LYS A 28 -5.58 -7.78 -32.72
N GLY A 29 -6.08 -8.62 -33.63
CA GLY A 29 -5.85 -8.46 -35.07
C GLY A 29 -4.35 -8.54 -35.40
N ILE A 30 -3.82 -7.51 -36.05
CA ILE A 30 -2.39 -7.39 -36.38
C ILE A 30 -1.51 -6.85 -35.24
N TYR A 31 -2.12 -6.45 -34.11
CA TYR A 31 -1.41 -5.86 -32.99
C TYR A 31 -1.08 -6.89 -31.91
N LYS A 32 0.15 -6.80 -31.40
CA LYS A 32 0.65 -7.59 -30.27
C LYS A 32 0.67 -6.71 -29.01
N VAL A 33 0.06 -7.18 -27.93
CA VAL A 33 0.06 -6.50 -26.63
C VAL A 33 0.63 -7.43 -25.56
N LEU A 34 1.53 -6.90 -24.72
CA LEU A 34 2.04 -7.61 -23.56
C LEU A 34 1.18 -7.31 -22.35
N THR A 35 0.62 -8.35 -21.76
CA THR A 35 -0.13 -8.28 -20.50
C THR A 35 0.60 -9.07 -19.45
N TYR A 36 0.49 -8.67 -18.19
CA TYR A 36 0.99 -9.45 -17.07
C TYR A 36 -0.10 -9.69 -16.04
N GLN A 37 0.01 -10.82 -15.35
CA GLN A 37 -0.71 -11.12 -14.13
C GLN A 37 0.31 -11.10 -13.01
N ASN A 38 0.15 -10.15 -12.09
CA ASN A 38 0.97 -10.04 -10.92
C ASN A 38 0.22 -10.59 -9.71
N LYS A 39 0.86 -11.49 -8.96
CA LYS A 39 0.41 -11.92 -7.64
C LYS A 39 1.49 -11.54 -6.64
N GLY A 40 1.15 -10.67 -5.71
CA GLY A 40 2.12 -10.05 -4.82
C GLY A 40 1.61 -9.98 -3.38
N ARG A 41 2.58 -9.95 -2.47
CA ARG A 41 2.38 -9.70 -1.05
C ARG A 41 3.26 -8.55 -0.61
N TRP A 42 2.66 -7.61 0.09
CA TRP A 42 3.37 -6.60 0.87
C TRP A 42 3.39 -6.98 2.34
N LYS A 43 4.53 -6.76 2.99
CA LYS A 43 4.65 -6.68 4.44
C LYS A 43 5.18 -5.30 4.80
N ALA A 44 4.54 -4.64 5.75
CA ALA A 44 4.93 -3.31 6.18
C ALA A 44 4.96 -3.22 7.70
N HIS A 45 6.01 -2.58 8.21
CA HIS A 45 6.25 -2.35 9.63
C HIS A 45 6.14 -0.86 9.92
N PHE A 46 5.23 -0.47 10.82
CA PHE A 46 4.98 0.90 11.22
C PHE A 46 5.38 1.10 12.67
N THR A 47 6.04 2.21 12.98
CA THR A 47 6.16 2.70 14.36
C THR A 47 5.26 3.92 14.50
N VAL A 48 4.22 3.80 15.32
CA VAL A 48 3.39 4.93 15.72
C VAL A 48 4.06 5.57 16.93
N PRO A 49 4.57 6.81 16.82
CA PRO A 49 5.17 7.48 17.96
C PRO A 49 4.13 7.84 19.02
N ALA A 50 4.60 8.12 20.23
CA ALA A 50 3.76 8.67 21.29
C ALA A 50 3.02 9.92 20.78
N HIS A 51 1.77 10.09 21.21
CA HIS A 51 0.91 11.20 20.80
C HIS A 51 0.69 11.29 19.28
N ALA A 52 0.86 10.17 18.55
CA ALA A 52 0.89 10.15 17.09
C ALA A 52 1.88 11.15 16.47
N GLY A 53 2.92 11.54 17.21
CA GLY A 53 3.95 12.49 16.78
C GLY A 53 3.51 13.96 16.88
N LEU A 54 2.36 14.22 17.50
CA LEU A 54 1.86 15.57 17.75
C LEU A 54 2.43 16.11 19.06
N ASN A 55 2.76 17.41 19.08
CA ASN A 55 3.19 18.09 20.30
C ASN A 55 1.97 18.54 21.15
N VAL A 56 1.20 17.57 21.63
CA VAL A 56 0.00 17.79 22.47
C VAL A 56 -0.08 16.74 23.58
N LYS A 57 -0.77 17.04 24.68
CA LYS A 57 -0.98 16.05 25.76
C LYS A 57 -1.87 14.91 25.27
N THR A 58 -1.63 13.68 25.74
CA THR A 58 -2.42 12.49 25.36
C THR A 58 -3.91 12.66 25.64
N SER A 59 -4.26 13.39 26.71
CA SER A 59 -5.65 13.68 27.10
C SER A 59 -6.44 14.44 26.05
N ASP A 60 -5.75 15.12 25.14
CA ASP A 60 -6.34 16.01 24.14
C ASP A 60 -6.41 15.34 22.76
N ILE A 61 -5.92 14.09 22.64
CA ILE A 61 -5.95 13.30 21.40
C ILE A 61 -7.09 12.29 21.50
N ASN A 62 -8.10 12.46 20.65
CA ASN A 62 -9.06 11.42 20.36
C ASN A 62 -8.78 10.83 18.98
N ILE A 63 -8.31 9.59 18.91
CA ILE A 63 -8.13 8.88 17.64
C ILE A 63 -9.50 8.34 17.23
N GLU A 64 -10.22 9.08 16.38
CA GLU A 64 -11.57 8.69 15.97
C GLU A 64 -11.60 7.40 15.13
N SER A 65 -10.67 7.25 14.18
CA SER A 65 -10.63 6.09 13.28
C SER A 65 -9.26 5.97 12.61
N ALA A 66 -8.44 5.03 13.09
CA ALA A 66 -7.21 4.67 12.40
C ALA A 66 -7.50 3.74 11.22
N TYR A 67 -6.76 3.91 10.13
CA TYR A 67 -6.89 3.07 8.95
C TYR A 67 -5.53 2.88 8.27
N VAL A 68 -5.36 1.72 7.65
CA VAL A 68 -4.29 1.45 6.69
C VAL A 68 -4.74 1.95 5.32
N ALA A 69 -3.80 2.51 4.55
CA ALA A 69 -4.04 2.97 3.19
C ALA A 69 -2.95 2.48 2.24
N MET A 70 -3.35 2.08 1.03
CA MET A 70 -2.46 1.74 -0.07
C MET A 70 -2.93 2.46 -1.33
N GLY A 71 -2.05 3.23 -1.96
CA GLY A 71 -2.31 3.80 -3.28
C GLY A 71 -2.17 2.73 -4.37
N ILE A 72 -3.14 2.67 -5.28
CA ILE A 72 -3.10 1.81 -6.48
C ILE A 72 -3.53 2.67 -7.66
N SER A 73 -2.67 2.80 -8.67
CA SER A 73 -2.91 3.69 -9.80
C SER A 73 -4.15 3.30 -10.62
N ASP A 74 -4.39 2.00 -10.82
CA ASP A 74 -5.54 1.49 -11.57
C ASP A 74 -6.15 0.26 -10.88
N LEU A 75 -7.26 0.47 -10.18
CA LEU A 75 -8.02 -0.59 -9.51
C LEU A 75 -8.74 -1.53 -10.50
N ARG A 76 -8.90 -1.16 -11.77
CA ARG A 76 -9.55 -2.02 -12.78
C ARG A 76 -8.72 -3.28 -13.07
N GLY A 77 -7.43 -3.23 -12.78
CA GLY A 77 -6.53 -4.38 -12.86
C GLY A 77 -6.71 -5.38 -11.72
N LEU A 78 -7.44 -5.06 -10.65
CA LEU A 78 -7.57 -5.98 -9.51
C LEU A 78 -8.22 -7.30 -9.91
N VAL A 79 -7.59 -8.39 -9.49
CA VAL A 79 -8.08 -9.74 -9.68
C VAL A 79 -8.44 -10.32 -8.33
N GLY A 80 -9.72 -10.68 -8.17
CA GLY A 80 -10.24 -11.15 -6.89
C GLY A 80 -10.33 -10.04 -5.84
N LEU A 81 -10.53 -10.45 -4.59
CA LEU A 81 -10.62 -9.53 -3.46
C LEU A 81 -9.25 -9.38 -2.81
N PRO A 82 -8.71 -8.15 -2.70
CA PRO A 82 -7.51 -7.92 -1.91
C PRO A 82 -7.78 -8.22 -0.44
N THR A 83 -6.77 -8.72 0.26
CA THR A 83 -6.84 -8.96 1.71
C THR A 83 -5.82 -8.08 2.42
N ILE A 84 -6.25 -7.47 3.53
CA ILE A 84 -5.38 -6.73 4.44
C ILE A 84 -5.46 -7.39 5.81
N THR A 85 -4.31 -7.66 6.39
CA THR A 85 -4.16 -8.23 7.72
C THR A 85 -3.43 -7.21 8.60
N TRP A 86 -4.07 -6.78 9.67
CA TRP A 86 -3.51 -5.88 10.68
C TRP A 86 -3.18 -6.69 11.93
N GLN A 87 -1.91 -6.70 12.36
CA GLN A 87 -1.47 -7.46 13.54
C GLN A 87 -1.94 -8.93 13.52
N GLY A 88 -1.85 -9.57 12.35
CA GLY A 88 -2.28 -10.96 12.16
C GLY A 88 -3.79 -11.16 12.02
N SER A 89 -4.62 -10.12 12.17
CA SER A 89 -6.08 -10.20 12.03
C SER A 89 -6.56 -9.59 10.71
N ALA A 90 -7.40 -10.32 9.96
CA ALA A 90 -7.99 -9.80 8.74
C ALA A 90 -8.91 -8.61 9.03
N VAL A 91 -8.82 -7.57 8.21
CA VAL A 91 -9.63 -6.35 8.31
C VAL A 91 -10.41 -6.11 7.01
N ASN A 92 -11.57 -5.45 7.13
CA ASN A 92 -12.43 -5.17 5.98
C ASN A 92 -11.78 -4.15 5.05
N VAL A 93 -11.57 -4.55 3.80
CA VAL A 93 -10.99 -3.71 2.76
C VAL A 93 -12.08 -2.93 2.04
N ALA A 94 -11.86 -1.62 1.89
CA ALA A 94 -12.71 -0.72 1.14
C ALA A 94 -11.92 -0.06 0.01
N ASN A 95 -12.61 0.26 -1.09
CA ASN A 95 -12.04 1.02 -2.20
C ASN A 95 -11.81 2.49 -1.83
N GLY A 96 -10.84 3.11 -2.49
CA GLY A 96 -10.34 4.45 -2.23
C GLY A 96 -9.15 4.43 -1.27
N SER A 97 -8.09 5.18 -1.56
CA SER A 97 -6.90 5.16 -0.68
C SER A 97 -7.06 6.03 0.58
N ARG A 98 -7.94 7.05 0.53
CA ARG A 98 -8.02 8.13 1.52
C ARG A 98 -6.68 8.87 1.73
N LEU A 99 -5.81 8.89 0.73
CA LEU A 99 -4.57 9.67 0.66
C LEU A 99 -4.76 10.82 -0.34
N ASP A 100 -4.33 12.04 0.02
CA ASP A 100 -4.49 13.22 -0.86
C ASP A 100 -3.75 13.06 -2.19
N GLN A 101 -2.58 12.41 -2.16
CA GLN A 101 -1.72 12.24 -3.33
C GLN A 101 -2.17 11.11 -4.27
N PHE A 102 -3.05 10.21 -3.81
CA PHE A 102 -3.45 9.03 -4.57
C PHE A 102 -4.96 8.82 -4.46
N ALA A 103 -5.79 9.45 -5.30
CA ALA A 103 -7.24 9.27 -5.19
C ALA A 103 -7.71 7.80 -5.28
N SER A 104 -6.98 6.99 -6.05
CA SER A 104 -7.25 5.56 -6.26
C SER A 104 -6.40 4.67 -5.34
N GLY A 105 -7.01 3.63 -4.79
CA GLY A 105 -6.35 2.70 -3.88
C GLY A 105 -7.31 1.91 -2.98
N LEU A 106 -6.76 1.36 -1.90
CA LEU A 106 -7.48 0.58 -0.90
C LEU A 106 -7.27 1.21 0.48
N ASN A 107 -8.26 1.06 1.35
CA ASN A 107 -8.14 1.38 2.77
C ASN A 107 -8.81 0.30 3.63
N ALA A 108 -8.36 0.15 4.87
CA ALA A 108 -9.02 -0.69 5.86
C ALA A 108 -8.94 -0.05 7.24
N ILE A 109 -10.08 0.03 7.94
CA ILE A 109 -10.15 0.55 9.32
C ILE A 109 -9.56 -0.51 10.25
N VAL A 110 -8.64 -0.09 11.13
CA VAL A 110 -7.87 -1.00 12.01
C VAL A 110 -8.18 -0.83 13.50
N GLY A 111 -9.18 0.00 13.83
CA GLY A 111 -9.64 0.22 15.20
C GLY A 111 -8.69 1.09 16.01
N ASP A 112 -8.55 0.78 17.30
CA ASP A 112 -7.79 1.59 18.25
C ASP A 112 -6.28 1.37 18.10
N VAL A 113 -5.61 2.40 17.59
CA VAL A 113 -4.15 2.49 17.60
C VAL A 113 -3.73 3.16 18.89
N ASN A 114 -3.06 2.40 19.76
CA ASN A 114 -2.49 2.96 20.98
C ASN A 114 -1.30 3.88 20.62
N SER A 115 -1.41 5.13 21.06
CA SER A 115 -0.40 6.18 20.94
C SER A 115 0.05 6.74 22.30
N SER A 116 -0.24 6.05 23.41
CA SER A 116 0.23 6.46 24.75
C SER A 116 1.75 6.35 24.88
N GLY A 117 2.35 5.50 24.05
CA GLY A 117 3.79 5.38 23.86
C GLY A 117 4.09 4.99 22.42
N ALA A 118 5.37 4.88 22.07
CA ALA A 118 5.76 4.36 20.77
C ALA A 118 5.35 2.87 20.67
N LYS A 119 4.58 2.52 19.65
CA LYS A 119 4.18 1.13 19.38
C LYS A 119 4.39 0.75 17.93
N GLN A 120 4.71 -0.52 17.74
CA GLN A 120 4.92 -1.10 16.42
C GLN A 120 3.69 -1.85 15.95
N TYR A 121 3.42 -1.75 14.65
CA TYR A 121 2.31 -2.43 13.99
C TYR A 121 2.76 -2.99 12.63
N ASP A 122 2.48 -4.26 12.46
CA ASP A 122 2.67 -5.02 11.24
C ASP A 122 1.39 -5.10 10.42
N VAL A 123 1.56 -4.95 9.11
CA VAL A 123 0.51 -5.02 8.11
C VAL A 123 0.96 -5.94 6.99
N GLU A 124 0.08 -6.87 6.61
CA GLU A 124 0.25 -7.68 5.41
C GLU A 124 -0.86 -7.39 4.41
N ILE A 125 -0.51 -7.28 3.13
CA ILE A 125 -1.46 -7.01 2.05
C ILE A 125 -1.19 -7.99 0.92
N ASP A 126 -2.15 -8.87 0.64
CA ASP A 126 -2.11 -9.75 -0.53
C ASP A 126 -2.97 -9.14 -1.64
N LEU A 127 -2.37 -9.05 -2.82
CA LEU A 127 -2.95 -8.37 -3.96
C LEU A 127 -2.64 -9.13 -5.25
N SER A 128 -3.62 -9.23 -6.13
CA SER A 128 -3.39 -9.67 -7.50
C SER A 128 -3.84 -8.59 -8.48
N LEU A 129 -2.97 -8.26 -9.43
CA LEU A 129 -3.16 -7.19 -10.40
C LEU A 129 -2.84 -7.66 -11.81
N ASN A 130 -3.77 -7.47 -12.73
CA ASN A 130 -3.55 -7.54 -14.15
C ASN A 130 -3.17 -6.15 -14.67
N GLY A 131 -2.11 -6.09 -15.47
CA GLY A 131 -1.66 -4.87 -16.10
C GLY A 131 -1.14 -5.10 -17.51
N SER A 132 -0.84 -4.00 -18.18
CA SER A 132 -0.13 -3.99 -19.45
C SER A 132 1.09 -3.10 -19.34
N ASN A 133 2.17 -3.49 -20.01
CA ASN A 133 3.40 -2.71 -20.19
C ASN A 133 4.32 -2.52 -18.97
N THR A 134 3.82 -2.04 -17.82
CA THR A 134 4.69 -1.59 -16.72
C THR A 134 4.08 -1.91 -15.36
N ILE A 135 4.93 -2.31 -14.41
CA ILE A 135 4.61 -2.36 -12.98
C ILE A 135 5.53 -1.37 -12.27
N SER A 136 4.97 -0.55 -11.39
CA SER A 136 5.72 0.50 -10.71
C SER A 136 5.46 0.47 -9.23
N PHE A 137 6.54 0.67 -8.46
CA PHE A 137 6.53 0.67 -7.01
C PHE A 137 6.88 2.08 -6.54
N VAL A 138 6.06 2.62 -5.63
CA VAL A 138 6.36 3.88 -4.94
C VAL A 138 6.72 3.52 -3.50
N PRO A 139 7.98 3.67 -3.07
CA PRO A 139 8.39 3.42 -1.71
C PRO A 139 7.83 4.53 -0.82
N PHE A 140 6.93 4.13 0.07
CA PHE A 140 6.38 5.00 1.10
C PHE A 140 7.05 4.81 2.45
N GLY A 141 8.07 3.94 2.55
CA GLY A 141 8.79 3.72 3.80
C GLY A 141 10.26 4.12 3.76
N THR A 142 10.88 4.21 4.95
CA THR A 142 12.32 4.53 5.09
C THR A 142 13.19 3.56 4.31
N LEU A 143 12.85 2.26 4.38
CA LEU A 143 13.44 1.21 3.55
C LEU A 143 12.33 0.47 2.82
N THR A 144 12.47 0.30 1.50
CA THR A 144 11.56 -0.51 0.70
C THR A 144 12.36 -1.53 -0.12
N THR A 145 12.04 -2.81 0.04
CA THR A 145 12.66 -3.92 -0.70
C THR A 145 11.62 -4.55 -1.61
N VAL A 146 11.96 -4.72 -2.89
CA VAL A 146 11.07 -5.30 -3.89
C VAL A 146 11.75 -6.51 -4.53
N ALA A 147 11.19 -7.70 -4.30
CA ALA A 147 11.58 -8.93 -4.95
C ALA A 147 10.46 -9.36 -5.91
N LEU A 148 10.70 -9.20 -7.22
CA LEU A 148 9.75 -9.57 -8.27
C LEU A 148 10.39 -10.59 -9.20
N GLN A 149 9.78 -11.76 -9.33
CA GLN A 149 10.16 -12.75 -10.32
C GLN A 149 9.20 -12.67 -11.51
N SER A 150 9.72 -12.66 -12.74
CA SER A 150 8.90 -12.61 -13.95
C SER A 150 9.17 -13.79 -14.88
N SER A 151 8.11 -14.30 -15.51
CA SER A 151 8.20 -15.36 -16.52
C SER A 151 8.64 -14.86 -17.91
N TRP A 152 8.88 -13.56 -18.06
CA TRP A 152 9.17 -12.96 -19.36
C TRP A 152 10.65 -13.13 -19.75
N PRO A 153 10.96 -13.74 -20.92
CA PRO A 153 12.32 -14.08 -21.31
C PRO A 153 13.16 -12.92 -21.87
N HIS A 154 12.56 -11.72 -22.04
CA HIS A 154 13.25 -10.54 -22.57
C HIS A 154 13.01 -9.31 -21.67
N PRO A 155 13.97 -8.40 -21.47
CA PRO A 155 13.95 -7.40 -20.38
C PRO A 155 12.94 -6.24 -20.52
N ASN A 156 11.89 -6.36 -21.34
CA ASN A 156 10.97 -5.25 -21.63
C ASN A 156 9.90 -4.97 -20.54
N LEU A 157 9.87 -5.73 -19.43
CA LEU A 157 9.07 -5.32 -18.27
C LEU A 157 9.83 -4.21 -17.52
N ALA A 158 9.41 -2.97 -17.73
CA ALA A 158 9.94 -1.86 -16.95
C ALA A 158 9.44 -1.98 -15.49
N VAL A 159 10.36 -2.19 -14.56
CA VAL A 159 10.13 -2.05 -13.12
C VAL A 159 10.68 -0.69 -12.72
N ASN A 160 9.77 0.26 -12.46
CA ASN A 160 10.16 1.60 -12.02
C ASN A 160 9.95 1.73 -10.51
N ILE A 161 10.98 2.24 -9.82
CA ILE A 161 10.89 2.64 -8.42
C ILE A 161 10.98 4.16 -8.37
N TYR A 162 9.86 4.82 -8.11
CA TYR A 162 9.82 6.29 -8.03
C TYR A 162 10.07 6.74 -6.61
N ARG A 163 10.96 7.70 -6.33
CA ARG A 163 11.00 8.30 -4.98
C ARG A 163 9.66 8.98 -4.70
N SER A 164 9.07 8.72 -3.54
CA SER A 164 7.91 9.48 -3.07
C SER A 164 8.29 10.96 -2.95
N PRO A 165 7.40 11.90 -3.32
CA PRO A 165 7.57 13.31 -3.01
C PRO A 165 7.73 13.46 -1.50
N ARG A 166 8.71 14.26 -1.06
CA ARG A 166 8.87 14.59 0.36
C ARG A 166 7.59 15.28 0.85
N GLN A 167 6.99 14.75 1.92
CA GLN A 167 5.92 15.43 2.68
C GLN A 167 6.50 16.55 3.52
#